data_AF-A0A644STF4-F1
#
_entry.id   AF-A0A644STF4-F1
#
_cell.length_a   1.000
_cell.length_b   1.000
_cell.length_c   1.000
_cell.angle_alpha   90.00
_cell.angle_beta   90.00
_cell.angle_gamma   90.00
#
_symmetry.space_group_name_H-M   'P 1'
#
loop_
_entity.id
_entity.type
_entity.pdbx_description
1 polymer ?
#
loop_
_entity_poly.entity_id
_entity_poly.type
_entity_poly.pdbx_seq_one_letter_code
_entity_poly.pdbx_strand_id
1 'polypeptide(L)'
;MTGGYIMGRGYTPETCLDEVKKALTDLGGRASAEEILQAVRKKGHWSDEAIWQCLESNTINYPPACRRDTSADSKFLFLREDGNYEFYAPRWHGRYERGRRIV
;
A
#
# COMPACT_ATOMS: atom_id res chain seq x y z
N MET A 1 -9.09 26.73 1.40
CA MET A 1 -9.59 25.35 1.20
C MET A 1 -9.32 24.97 -0.25
N THR A 2 -8.18 24.35 -0.53
CA THR A 2 -7.83 23.88 -1.88
C THR A 2 -7.69 22.36 -1.80
N GLY A 3 -8.83 21.69 -1.93
CA GLY A 3 -8.88 20.23 -2.10
C GLY A 3 -8.42 19.88 -3.52
N GLY A 4 -7.15 19.53 -3.66
CA GLY A 4 -6.64 18.93 -4.89
C GLY A 4 -7.14 17.49 -4.99
N TYR A 5 -8.19 17.27 -5.78
CA TYR A 5 -8.63 15.93 -6.14
C TYR A 5 -7.53 15.28 -6.99
N ILE A 6 -6.93 14.21 -6.45
CA ILE A 6 -6.00 13.36 -7.18
C ILE A 6 -6.83 12.67 -8.26
N MET A 7 -6.75 13.15 -9.49
CA MET A 7 -7.46 12.57 -10.64
C MET A 7 -7.07 11.08 -10.76
N GLY A 8 -8.05 10.19 -10.54
CA GLY A 8 -7.88 8.75 -10.70
C GLY A 8 -7.36 8.43 -12.10
N ARG A 9 -6.33 7.58 -12.19
CA ARG A 9 -5.81 7.04 -13.46
C ARG A 9 -6.32 5.61 -13.73
N GLY A 10 -7.36 5.19 -13.01
CA GLY A 10 -8.07 3.94 -13.25
C GLY A 10 -8.89 4.00 -14.54
N TYR A 11 -9.36 2.84 -15.01
CA TYR A 11 -10.43 2.81 -16.02
C TYR A 11 -11.76 3.37 -15.49
N THR A 12 -11.83 3.59 -14.18
CA THR A 12 -12.91 4.13 -13.36
C THR A 12 -12.29 5.17 -12.38
N PRO A 13 -13.05 5.97 -11.60
CA PRO A 13 -12.51 7.12 -10.85
C PRO A 13 -11.57 6.76 -9.67
N GLU A 14 -11.28 5.48 -9.46
CA GLU A 14 -10.43 4.98 -8.40
C GLU A 14 -8.96 5.39 -8.52
N THR A 15 -8.33 5.50 -7.35
CA THR A 15 -6.90 5.78 -7.23
C THR A 15 -6.09 4.47 -7.21
N CYS A 16 -4.77 4.57 -7.42
CA CYS A 16 -3.86 3.43 -7.29
C CYS A 16 -3.98 2.77 -5.90
N LEU A 17 -4.16 3.59 -4.86
CA LEU A 17 -4.36 3.15 -3.48
C LEU A 17 -5.60 2.25 -3.34
N ASP A 18 -6.71 2.66 -3.94
CA ASP A 18 -7.98 1.92 -3.89
C ASP A 18 -7.84 0.58 -4.59
N GLU A 19 -7.21 0.56 -5.77
CA GLU A 19 -6.98 -0.68 -6.52
C GLU A 19 -5.98 -1.61 -5.84
N VAL A 20 -4.96 -1.09 -5.14
CA VAL A 20 -4.06 -1.92 -4.31
C VAL A 20 -4.83 -2.59 -3.16
N LYS A 21 -5.72 -1.85 -2.47
CA LYS A 21 -6.55 -2.41 -1.39
C LYS A 21 -7.51 -3.48 -1.91
N LYS A 22 -8.16 -3.22 -3.04
CA LYS A 22 -9.05 -4.19 -3.70
C LYS A 22 -8.27 -5.43 -4.14
N ALA A 23 -7.13 -5.25 -4.82
CA ALA A 23 -6.29 -6.37 -5.25
C ALA A 23 -5.87 -7.26 -4.07
N LEU A 24 -5.39 -6.67 -2.97
CA LEU A 24 -5.01 -7.44 -1.79
C LEU A 24 -6.20 -8.19 -1.19
N THR A 25 -7.38 -7.58 -1.17
CA THR A 25 -8.62 -8.24 -0.70
C THR A 25 -9.02 -9.41 -1.60
N ASP A 26 -9.02 -9.20 -2.92
CA ASP A 26 -9.40 -10.19 -3.93
C ASP A 26 -8.43 -11.39 -3.95
N LEU A 27 -7.16 -11.16 -3.61
CA LEU A 27 -6.12 -12.18 -3.47
C LEU A 27 -6.14 -12.90 -2.11
N GLY A 28 -7.17 -12.68 -1.28
CA GLY A 28 -7.34 -13.38 0.01
C GLY A 28 -6.65 -12.70 1.20
N GLY A 29 -6.30 -11.42 1.08
CA GLY A 29 -5.73 -10.60 2.15
C GLY A 29 -4.21 -10.73 2.32
N ARG A 30 -3.56 -11.63 1.55
CA ARG A 30 -2.11 -11.80 1.52
C ARG A 30 -1.65 -12.12 0.11
N ALA A 31 -0.67 -11.38 -0.38
CA ALA A 31 -0.17 -11.55 -1.74
C ALA A 31 1.24 -11.00 -1.89
N SER A 32 1.97 -11.54 -2.86
CA SER A 32 3.26 -10.99 -3.28
C SER A 32 3.10 -9.64 -3.96
N ALA A 33 4.18 -8.86 -4.03
CA ALA A 33 4.21 -7.63 -4.80
C ALA A 33 3.81 -7.85 -6.27
N GLU A 34 4.28 -8.96 -6.86
CA GLU A 34 4.04 -9.29 -8.26
C GLU A 34 2.56 -9.58 -8.52
N GLU A 35 1.90 -10.36 -7.66
CA GLU A 35 0.46 -10.64 -7.78
C GLU A 35 -0.36 -9.34 -7.69
N ILE A 36 -0.02 -8.46 -6.75
CA ILE A 36 -0.69 -7.16 -6.62
C ILE A 36 -0.45 -6.29 -7.86
N LEU A 37 0.79 -6.20 -8.35
CA LEU A 37 1.13 -5.45 -9.57
C LEU A 37 0.32 -5.94 -10.77
N GLN A 38 0.29 -7.26 -10.98
CA GLN A 38 -0.45 -7.87 -12.09
C GLN A 38 -1.95 -7.62 -11.97
N ALA A 39 -2.51 -7.64 -10.75
CA ALA A 39 -3.92 -7.33 -10.51
C ALA A 39 -4.25 -5.85 -10.81
N VAL A 40 -3.47 -4.91 -10.27
CA VAL A 40 -3.70 -3.46 -10.42
C VAL A 40 -3.50 -3.00 -11.87
N ARG A 41 -2.51 -3.55 -12.58
CA ARG A 41 -2.27 -3.27 -14.02
C ARG A 41 -3.48 -3.55 -14.91
N LYS A 42 -4.33 -4.52 -14.53
CA LYS A 42 -5.55 -4.85 -15.28
C LYS A 42 -6.67 -3.83 -15.05
N LYS A 43 -6.52 -2.91 -14.10
CA LYS A 43 -7.57 -1.98 -13.63
C LYS A 43 -7.28 -0.51 -13.93
N GLY A 44 -6.10 -0.17 -14.44
CA GLY A 44 -5.82 1.21 -14.87
C GLY A 44 -4.46 1.39 -15.53
N HIS A 45 -4.11 2.65 -15.78
CA HIS A 45 -2.92 3.06 -16.53
C HIS A 45 -1.75 3.50 -15.64
N TRP A 46 -1.60 2.87 -14.47
CA TRP A 46 -0.45 3.12 -13.60
C TRP A 46 0.78 2.37 -14.11
N SER A 47 1.92 3.06 -14.15
CA SER A 47 3.21 2.39 -14.37
C SER A 47 3.57 1.53 -13.16
N ASP A 48 4.41 0.53 -13.38
CA ASP A 48 4.94 -0.33 -12.31
C ASP A 48 5.58 0.50 -11.21
N GLU A 49 6.38 1.51 -11.59
CA GLU A 49 7.00 2.47 -10.68
C GLU A 49 5.95 3.15 -9.79
N ALA A 50 4.81 3.57 -10.36
CA ALA A 50 3.76 4.22 -9.60
C ALA A 50 3.05 3.26 -8.62
N ILE A 51 2.87 1.99 -9.01
CA ILE A 51 2.29 0.97 -8.14
C ILE A 51 3.30 0.60 -7.04
N TRP A 52 4.58 0.44 -7.37
CA TRP A 52 5.66 0.20 -6.42
C TRP A 52 5.77 1.31 -5.38
N GLN A 53 5.79 2.57 -5.82
CA GLN A 53 5.79 3.71 -4.91
C GLN A 53 4.53 3.75 -4.03
N CYS A 54 3.39 3.29 -4.54
CA CYS A 54 2.17 3.14 -3.76
C CYS A 54 2.33 2.07 -2.67
N LEU A 55 2.85 0.89 -3.01
CA LEU A 55 3.13 -0.17 -2.04
C LEU A 55 4.10 0.31 -0.95
N GLU A 56 5.27 0.82 -1.35
CA GLU A 56 6.30 1.30 -0.42
C GLU A 56 5.73 2.37 0.52
N SER A 57 5.13 3.43 -0.04
CA SER A 57 4.62 4.58 0.76
C SER A 57 3.58 4.17 1.80
N ASN A 58 2.83 3.09 1.54
CA ASN A 58 1.77 2.60 2.42
C ASN A 58 2.18 1.42 3.30
N THR A 59 3.44 0.99 3.23
CA THR A 59 3.99 -0.10 4.05
C THR A 59 4.48 0.44 5.39
N ILE A 60 3.90 -0.07 6.49
CA ILE A 60 4.13 0.40 7.85
C ILE A 60 5.51 0.05 8.40
N ASN A 61 6.05 -1.12 8.03
CA ASN A 61 7.30 -1.66 8.54
C ASN A 61 8.46 -1.47 7.56
N TYR A 62 8.38 -0.45 6.70
CA TYR A 62 9.42 -0.11 5.73
C TYR A 62 9.99 1.29 6.03
N PRO A 63 11.14 1.39 6.73
CA PRO A 63 11.73 2.67 7.13
C PRO A 63 11.98 3.68 5.99
N PRO A 64 12.38 3.28 4.76
CA PRO A 64 12.54 4.22 3.65
C PRO A 64 11.27 4.99 3.30
N ALA A 65 10.10 4.35 3.42
CA ALA A 65 8.80 5.00 3.16
C ALA A 65 8.39 6.03 4.22
N CYS A 66 9.06 6.07 5.36
CA CYS A 66 8.78 7.03 6.43
C CYS A 66 9.54 8.36 6.27
N ARG A 67 10.34 8.52 5.22
CA ARG A 67 11.11 9.76 4.98
C ARG A 67 10.24 10.96 4.62
N ARG A 68 9.06 10.73 4.01
CA ARG A 68 8.16 11.79 3.52
C ARG A 68 6.83 11.86 4.27
N ASP A 69 6.31 10.71 4.70
CA ASP A 69 5.12 10.61 5.54
C ASP A 69 5.42 9.70 6.74
N THR A 70 5.34 10.29 7.93
CA THR A 70 5.61 9.60 9.20
C THR A 70 4.34 9.14 9.89
N SER A 71 3.16 9.51 9.38
CA SER A 71 1.89 9.09 9.96
C SER A 71 1.75 7.57 9.83
N ALA A 72 1.57 6.90 10.97
CA ALA A 72 1.21 5.49 10.97
C ALA A 72 -0.25 5.29 10.53
N ASP A 73 -1.10 6.30 10.71
CA ASP A 73 -2.54 6.23 10.45
C ASP A 73 -2.87 6.18 8.94
N SER A 74 -1.95 6.63 8.07
CA SER A 74 -2.11 6.57 6.62
C SER A 74 -1.68 5.23 6.02
N LYS A 75 -0.93 4.41 6.76
CA LYS A 75 -0.32 3.17 6.25
C LYS A 75 -1.19 1.96 6.57
N PHE A 76 -1.39 1.10 5.58
CA PHE A 76 -2.29 -0.05 5.68
C PHE A 76 -1.65 -1.37 5.25
N LEU A 77 -0.44 -1.35 4.72
CA LEU A 77 0.29 -2.55 4.29
C LEU A 77 1.32 -2.95 5.34
N PHE A 78 1.51 -4.25 5.49
CA PHE A 78 2.60 -4.87 6.22
C PHE A 78 3.35 -5.82 5.29
N LEU A 79 4.67 -5.65 5.19
CA LEU A 79 5.54 -6.53 4.40
C LEU A 79 6.12 -7.63 5.29
N ARG A 80 5.76 -8.88 5.05
CA ARG A 80 6.24 -10.02 5.80
C ARG A 80 7.66 -10.42 5.41
N GLU A 81 8.28 -11.23 6.27
CA GLU A 81 9.63 -11.77 6.06
C GLU A 81 9.72 -12.67 4.82
N ASP A 82 8.61 -13.28 4.39
CA ASP A 82 8.53 -14.10 3.18
C ASP A 82 8.30 -13.27 1.90
N GLY A 83 8.30 -11.94 2.01
CA GLY A 83 8.13 -11.02 0.88
C GLY A 83 6.68 -10.76 0.47
N ASN A 84 5.70 -11.34 1.19
CA ASN A 84 4.28 -11.09 0.92
C ASN A 84 3.77 -9.86 1.70
N TYR A 85 2.86 -9.12 1.09
CA TYR A 85 2.09 -8.06 1.71
C TYR A 85 0.80 -8.60 2.33
N GLU A 86 0.38 -7.99 3.43
CA GLU A 86 -0.94 -8.19 4.03
C GLU A 86 -1.45 -6.88 4.67
N PHE A 87 -2.72 -6.83 5.05
CA PHE A 87 -3.27 -5.67 5.75
C PHE A 87 -2.64 -5.52 7.14
N TYR A 88 -2.10 -4.34 7.42
CA TYR A 88 -1.55 -4.04 8.72
C TYR A 88 -2.63 -4.04 9.80
N ALA A 89 -2.41 -4.82 10.85
CA ALA A 89 -3.24 -4.85 12.03
C ALA A 89 -2.37 -4.72 13.29
N PRO A 90 -2.42 -3.58 14.01
CA PRO A 90 -1.55 -3.34 15.17
C PRO A 90 -1.67 -4.40 16.27
N ARG A 91 -2.84 -5.02 16.41
CA ARG A 91 -3.09 -6.08 17.40
C ARG A 91 -2.26 -7.33 17.14
N TRP A 92 -1.97 -7.63 15.87
CA TRP A 92 -1.27 -8.85 15.46
C TRP A 92 0.20 -8.58 15.13
N HIS A 93 0.49 -7.45 14.46
CA HIS A 93 1.83 -7.11 14.00
C HIS A 93 2.64 -6.32 15.02
N GLY A 94 1.97 -5.71 16.02
CA GLY A 94 2.56 -4.72 16.91
C GLY A 94 2.38 -3.31 16.38
N ARG A 95 2.75 -2.32 17.20
CA ARG A 95 2.70 -0.89 16.81
C ARG A 95 4.03 -0.48 16.20
N TYR A 96 3.95 0.38 15.19
CA TYR A 96 5.12 0.87 14.46
C TYR A 96 5.16 2.39 14.45
N GLU A 97 6.36 2.94 14.56
CA GLU A 97 6.67 4.35 14.36
C GLU A 97 7.89 4.45 13.44
N ARG A 98 7.76 5.25 12.36
CA ARG A 98 8.84 5.45 11.37
C ARG A 98 9.46 4.15 10.83
N GLY A 99 8.64 3.13 10.58
CA GLY A 99 9.10 1.84 10.07
C GLY A 99 9.67 0.90 11.12
N ARG A 100 9.73 1.30 12.39
CA ARG A 100 10.28 0.51 13.50
C ARG A 100 9.18 0.10 14.45
N ARG A 101 9.20 -1.17 14.88
CA ARG A 101 8.27 -1.67 15.89
C ARG A 101 8.59 -1.04 17.24
N ILE A 102 7.55 -0.59 17.96
CA ILE A 102 7.66 0.08 19.27
C ILE A 102 6.95 -0.68 20.40
N VAL A 103 5.93 -1.48 20.09
CA VAL A 103 5.16 -2.32 21.02
C VAL A 103 4.74 -3.61 20.31
#